data_AF-A0A7L0UPQ6-F1
#
_entry.id   AF-A0A7L0UPQ6-F1
#
_cell.length_a   1.000
_cell.length_b   1.000
_cell.length_c   1.000
_cell.angle_alpha   90.00
_cell.angle_beta   90.00
_cell.angle_gamma   90.00
#
_symmetry.space_group_name_H-M   'P 1'
#
loop_
_entity.id
_entity.type
_entity.pdbx_description
1 polymer ?
#
loop_
_entity_poly.entity_id
_entity_poly.type
_entity_poly.pdbx_seq_one_letter_code
_entity_poly.pdbx_strand_id
1 'polypeptide(L)' 'IAYLGTRITPTAVVPQPVKLNLEIKTLHDVQKLVGAIQWLQNIIGIPPDWMISLFELLKEKAPWEL' A
#
# COMPACT_ATOMS: atom_id res chain seq x y z
N ILE A 1 -5.00 21.03 7.18
CA ILE A 1 -3.75 20.87 6.39
C ILE A 1 -3.95 19.65 5.49
N ALA A 2 -3.31 19.60 4.31
CA ALA A 2 -3.29 18.39 3.47
C ALA A 2 -1.87 17.81 3.45
N TYR A 3 -1.71 16.53 3.78
CA TYR A 3 -0.43 15.82 3.79
C TYR A 3 -0.63 14.42 3.20
N LEU A 4 0.22 14.03 2.24
CA LEU A 4 0.11 12.76 1.49
C LEU A 4 -1.30 12.50 0.93
N GLY A 5 -1.95 13.53 0.39
CA GLY A 5 -3.33 13.42 -0.11
C GLY A 5 -4.38 13.20 0.99
N THR A 6 -4.04 13.28 2.27
CA THR A 6 -4.99 13.13 3.38
C THR A 6 -5.49 14.50 3.83
N ARG A 7 -6.80 14.64 4.11
CA ARG A 7 -7.31 15.84 4.77
C ARG A 7 -7.19 15.66 6.28
N ILE A 8 -6.36 16.50 6.90
CA ILE A 8 -6.17 16.54 8.35
C ILE A 8 -6.97 17.73 8.89
N THR A 9 -7.98 17.44 9.71
CA THR A 9 -8.74 18.42 10.49
C THR A 9 -8.27 18.38 11.96
N PRO A 10 -8.59 19.40 12.78
CA PRO A 10 -8.20 19.39 14.19
C PRO A 10 -8.73 18.21 15.00
N THR A 11 -9.80 17.56 14.52
CA THR A 11 -10.51 16.50 15.24
C THR A 11 -10.44 15.14 14.53
N ALA A 12 -9.96 15.09 13.28
CA ALA A 12 -9.95 13.85 12.50
C ALA A 12 -8.89 13.84 11.39
N VAL A 13 -8.34 12.66 11.14
CA VAL A 13 -7.55 12.35 9.95
C VAL A 13 -8.48 11.59 9.01
N VAL A 14 -8.92 12.23 7.91
CA VAL A 14 -9.82 11.60 6.95
C VAL A 14 -9.01 11.12 5.76
N PRO A 15 -8.82 9.79 5.59
CA PRO A 15 -8.22 9.25 4.38
C PRO A 15 -8.99 9.71 3.14
N GLN A 16 -8.27 10.12 2.10
CA GLN A 16 -8.91 10.25 0.79
C GLN A 16 -9.25 8.85 0.25
N PRO A 17 -10.29 8.73 -0.59
CA PRO A 17 -10.65 7.46 -1.22
C PRO A 17 -9.45 6.89 -1.98
N VAL A 18 -8.91 5.78 -1.48
CA VAL A 18 -7.86 5.02 -2.15
C VAL A 18 -8.52 4.26 -3.29
N LYS A 19 -8.25 4.65 -4.53
CA LYS A 19 -8.65 3.86 -5.70
C LYS A 19 -7.69 2.69 -5.86
N LEU A 20 -8.08 1.52 -5.39
CA LEU A 20 -7.35 0.29 -5.64
C LEU A 20 -7.66 -0.16 -7.07
N ASN A 21 -6.64 -0.17 -7.94
CA ASN A 21 -6.75 -0.83 -9.22
C ASN A 21 -6.38 -2.31 -9.03
N LEU A 22 -7.36 -3.20 -9.22
CA LEU A 22 -7.18 -4.64 -9.06
C LEU A 22 -6.76 -5.34 -10.37
N GLU A 23 -6.69 -4.60 -11.49
CA GLU A 23 -6.09 -5.10 -12.73
C GLU A 23 -4.57 -5.06 -12.64
N ILE A 24 -3.99 -6.08 -12.00
CA ILE A 24 -2.54 -6.19 -11.83
C ILE A 24 -1.96 -6.90 -13.06
N LYS A 25 -1.27 -6.16 -13.93
CA LYS A 25 -0.64 -6.72 -15.15
C LYS A 25 0.88 -6.62 -15.14
N THR A 26 1.43 -5.72 -14.32
CA THR A 26 2.86 -5.43 -14.26
C THR A 26 3.35 -5.38 -12.81
N LEU A 27 4.66 -5.52 -12.61
CA LEU A 27 5.29 -5.30 -11.32
C LEU A 27 4.99 -3.90 -10.76
N HIS A 28 4.92 -2.89 -11.63
CA HIS A 28 4.54 -1.53 -11.26
C HIS A 28 3.12 -1.43 -10.68
N ASP A 29 2.18 -2.23 -11.21
CA ASP A 29 0.82 -2.29 -10.68
C ASP A 29 0.79 -2.95 -9.29
N VAL A 30 1.57 -4.02 -9.09
CA VAL A 30 1.77 -4.63 -7.77
C VAL A 30 2.35 -3.61 -6.79
N GLN A 31 3.39 -2.86 -7.18
CA GLN A 31 4.01 -1.84 -6.35
C GLN A 31 3.02 -0.74 -5.93
N LYS A 32 2.19 -0.24 -6.86
CA LYS A 32 1.13 0.72 -6.54
C LYS A 32 0.11 0.16 -5.56
N LEU A 33 -0.30 -1.10 -5.74
CA LEU A 33 -1.26 -1.76 -4.86
C LEU A 33 -0.69 -1.92 -3.45
N VAL A 34 0.55 -2.41 -3.32
CA VAL A 34 1.20 -2.57 -2.01
C VAL A 34 1.38 -1.22 -1.31
N GLY A 35 1.81 -0.18 -2.03
CA GLY A 35 1.93 1.17 -1.47
C GLY A 35 0.60 1.74 -0.98
N ALA A 36 -0.50 1.49 -1.71
CA ALA A 36 -1.83 1.91 -1.31
C ALA A 36 -2.33 1.19 -0.03
N ILE A 37 -2.05 -0.11 0.10
CA ILE A 37 -2.39 -0.91 1.29
C ILE A 37 -1.52 -0.49 2.50
N GLN A 38 -0.22 -0.26 2.29
CA GLN A 38 0.69 0.28 3.32
C GLN A 38 0.20 1.62 3.88
N TRP A 39 -0.22 2.52 2.99
CA TRP A 39 -0.78 3.80 3.42
C TRP A 39 -2.07 3.61 4.22
N LEU A 40 -2.95 2.70 3.79
CA LEU A 40 -4.22 2.41 4.48
C LEU A 40 -3.97 1.76 5.86
N GLN A 41 -2.99 0.86 5.96
CA GLN A 41 -2.60 0.21 7.22
C GLN A 41 -2.32 1.24 8.34
N ASN A 42 -1.64 2.34 8.01
CA ASN A 42 -1.32 3.40 8.98
C ASN A 42 -2.57 4.10 9.55
N ILE A 43 -3.74 3.93 8.92
CA ILE A 43 -4.98 4.62 9.25
C ILE A 43 -5.97 3.68 9.96
N ILE A 44 -6.06 2.41 9.53
CA ILE A 44 -7.02 1.43 10.06
C ILE A 44 -6.39 0.33 10.94
N GLY A 45 -5.08 0.37 11.17
CA GLY A 45 -4.41 -0.52 12.12
C GLY A 45 -4.31 -1.98 11.67
N ILE A 46 -4.09 -2.22 10.36
CA ILE A 46 -3.87 -3.58 9.84
C ILE A 46 -2.59 -4.15 10.51
N PRO A 47 -2.60 -5.40 11.02
CA PRO A 47 -1.41 -6.03 11.58
C PRO A 47 -0.27 -6.11 10.54
N PRO A 48 0.98 -5.79 10.90
CA PRO A 48 2.13 -5.93 10.00
C PRO A 48 2.28 -7.33 9.41
N ASP A 49 1.89 -8.36 10.16
CA ASP A 49 2.00 -9.76 9.73
C ASP A 49 1.16 -10.06 8.48
N TRP A 50 0.06 -9.34 8.26
CA TRP A 50 -0.80 -9.52 7.08
C TRP A 50 -0.16 -8.98 5.80
N MET A 51 0.88 -8.16 5.95
CA MET A 51 1.58 -7.53 4.83
C MET A 51 2.75 -8.37 4.33
N ILE A 52 3.16 -9.39 5.09
CA ILE A 52 4.27 -10.27 4.73
C ILE A 52 4.04 -10.87 3.34
N SER A 53 2.83 -11.39 3.09
CA SER A 53 2.45 -11.96 1.79
C SER A 53 2.49 -10.95 0.64
N LEU A 54 2.20 -9.67 0.90
CA LEU A 54 2.30 -8.60 -0.09
C LEU A 54 3.75 -8.23 -0.41
N PHE A 55 4.64 -8.28 0.57
CA PHE A 55 6.07 -8.03 0.36
C PHE A 55 6.75 -9.16 -0.42
N GLU A 56 6.31 -10.41 -0.25
CA GLU A 56 6.78 -11.53 -1.08
C GLU A 56 6.43 -11.33 -2.56
N LEU A 57 5.30 -10.69 -2.88
CA LEU A 57 4.95 -10.35 -4.28
C LEU A 57 5.87 -9.29 -4.90
N LEU A 58 6.56 -8.50 -4.08
CA LEU A 58 7.51 -7.47 -4.52
C LEU A 58 8.94 -7.97 -4.62
N LYS A 59 9.25 -9.17 -4.09
CA LYS A 59 10.55 -9.78 -4.32
C LYS A 59 10.66 -10.14 -5.79
N GLU A 60 11.48 -9.40 -6.52
CA GLU A 60 12.04 -9.92 -7.78
C GLU A 60 12.66 -11.28 -7.47
N LYS A 61 12.44 -12.27 -8.36
CA LYS A 61 13.31 -13.45 -8.35
C LYS A 61 14.74 -12.94 -8.50
N ALA A 62 15.52 -13.04 -7.43
CA ALA A 62 16.91 -12.62 -7.44
C ALA A 62 17.65 -13.40 -8.55
N PRO A 63 18.43 -12.76 -9.43
CA PRO A 63 19.06 -13.40 -10.60
C PRO A 63 20.04 -14.56 -10.29
N TRP A 64 20.31 -14.84 -9.01
CA TRP A 64 21.26 -15.85 -8.54
C TRP A 64 20.60 -17.07 -7.89
N GLU A 65 19.28 -17.20 -7.99
CA GLU A 65 18.62 -18.50 -7.80
C GLU A 65 18.43 -19.21 -9.15
N LEU A 66 19.56 -19.63 -9.75
CA LEU A 66 19.66 -20.65 -10.81
C LEU A 66 20.93 -21.48 -10.61
#